data_AF-A0A8S3QWF2-F1
#
_entry.id   AF-A0A8S3QWF2-F1
#
_cell.length_a   1.000
_cell.length_b   1.000
_cell.length_c   1.000
_cell.angle_alpha   90.00
_cell.angle_beta   90.00
_cell.angle_gamma   90.00
#
_symmetry.space_group_name_H-M   'P 1'
#
loop_
_entity.id
_entity.type
_entity.pdbx_description
1 polymer ?
#
loop_
_entity_poly.entity_id
_entity_poly.type
_entity_poly.pdbx_seq_one_letter_code
_entity_poly.pdbx_strand_id
1 'polypeptide(L)'
;MYIANSRVGNDKGIGKKTCNDTSVIDYLLLSSNLFPVVKEFDIMEFDPLVSDVHCQLHVVIQAPVILYNSNDELSQFCSEKYVKWRKEKCSEFLDNVKSDHDCQLEQLLLELDNLEVQQGIHQNEMNKVVERISNFFQSVATKTFGKYKPFKNRKPKSDNKPWFNKQCFDSRKKFHKARKRYSFIKNADNRKHMKNASKSYKIEISKANELYQRNIGNKLRQTKKSDSKKFWNILNSIGSNKKKGVDPEISIEALYDYFKDMNRCDSNTEEPEVNFDVHNLSDELYNLLNGTVTEDEILKSVKNLKTIKLVDVTK
;
A
#
# COMPACT_ATOMS: atom_id res chain seq x y z
N MET A 1 -16.17 -10.85 17.90
CA MET A 1 -15.70 -10.10 16.71
C MET A 1 -16.68 -10.36 15.59
N TYR A 2 -17.09 -9.34 14.83
CA TYR A 2 -18.20 -9.40 13.88
C TYR A 2 -17.81 -8.72 12.56
N ILE A 3 -18.29 -9.25 11.44
CA ILE A 3 -18.11 -8.64 10.11
C ILE A 3 -19.06 -7.45 9.99
N ALA A 4 -18.53 -6.29 9.61
CA ALA A 4 -19.26 -5.05 9.45
C ALA A 4 -19.89 -4.90 8.05
N ASN A 5 -19.33 -5.58 7.04
CA ASN A 5 -19.86 -5.60 5.67
C ASN A 5 -21.35 -5.95 5.69
N SER A 6 -22.15 -5.19 4.94
CA SER A 6 -23.61 -5.32 4.88
C SER A 6 -24.38 -5.03 6.19
N ARG A 7 -23.71 -4.70 7.30
CA ARG A 7 -24.35 -4.54 8.62
C ARG A 7 -24.38 -3.10 9.15
N VAL A 8 -23.49 -2.24 8.69
CA VAL A 8 -23.36 -0.85 9.16
C VAL A 8 -23.16 0.14 8.02
N GLY A 9 -23.36 1.42 8.33
CA GLY A 9 -23.17 2.52 7.38
C GLY A 9 -24.08 2.41 6.14
N ASN A 10 -23.59 2.93 5.03
CA ASN A 10 -24.31 2.99 3.76
C ASN A 10 -24.37 1.64 3.03
N ASP A 11 -23.50 0.69 3.38
CA ASP A 11 -23.55 -0.68 2.86
C ASP A 11 -24.58 -1.56 3.59
N LYS A 12 -25.19 -1.08 4.68
CA LYS A 12 -26.16 -1.85 5.49
C LYS A 12 -27.34 -2.35 4.64
N GLY A 13 -27.54 -3.67 4.61
CA GLY A 13 -28.60 -4.32 3.84
C GLY A 13 -28.37 -4.36 2.32
N ILE A 14 -27.26 -3.80 1.82
CA ILE A 14 -26.91 -3.83 0.39
C ILE A 14 -25.95 -4.98 0.12
N GLY A 15 -24.85 -5.03 0.87
CA GLY A 15 -23.79 -6.01 0.67
C GLY A 15 -23.10 -5.91 -0.68
N LYS A 16 -22.52 -4.74 -0.96
CA LYS A 16 -21.71 -4.57 -2.16
C LYS A 16 -20.54 -5.55 -2.17
N LYS A 17 -20.14 -5.92 -3.37
CA LYS A 17 -19.02 -6.84 -3.61
C LYS A 17 -17.71 -6.06 -3.52
N THR A 18 -16.71 -6.66 -2.88
CA THR A 18 -15.40 -6.02 -2.70
C THR A 18 -14.40 -6.43 -3.77
N CYS A 19 -14.68 -7.46 -4.57
CA CYS A 19 -13.80 -7.93 -5.62
C CYS A 19 -14.55 -8.11 -6.95
N ASN A 20 -14.14 -7.32 -7.95
CA ASN A 20 -14.52 -7.41 -9.36
C ASN A 20 -16.04 -7.54 -9.62
N ASP A 21 -16.88 -6.94 -8.77
CA ASP A 21 -18.34 -7.13 -8.79
C ASP A 21 -18.78 -8.62 -8.79
N THR A 22 -17.94 -9.53 -8.27
CA THR A 22 -18.20 -10.97 -8.18
C THR A 22 -18.31 -11.49 -6.76
N SER A 23 -17.43 -11.07 -5.85
CA SER A 23 -17.32 -11.64 -4.50
C SER A 23 -17.05 -10.58 -3.42
N VAL A 24 -17.30 -10.97 -2.16
CA VAL A 24 -16.91 -10.21 -0.96
C VAL A 24 -15.78 -10.98 -0.32
N ILE A 25 -14.55 -10.50 -0.44
CA ILE A 25 -13.34 -11.14 0.10
C ILE A 25 -12.56 -10.22 1.04
N ASP A 26 -12.90 -8.92 1.06
CA ASP A 26 -12.31 -7.91 1.93
C ASP A 26 -13.33 -7.54 3.03
N TYR A 27 -12.96 -7.77 4.29
CA TYR A 27 -13.87 -7.59 5.41
C TYR A 27 -13.37 -6.53 6.38
N LEU A 28 -14.30 -5.73 6.91
CA LEU A 28 -14.06 -4.96 8.14
C LEU A 28 -14.54 -5.78 9.33
N LEU A 29 -13.64 -6.10 10.26
CA LEU A 29 -13.95 -6.80 11.50
C LEU A 29 -14.02 -5.81 12.66
N LEU A 30 -15.11 -5.85 13.42
CA LEU A 30 -15.34 -4.97 14.56
C LEU A 30 -15.74 -5.77 15.80
N SER A 31 -15.38 -5.28 16.98
CA SER A 31 -16.01 -5.70 18.24
C SER A 31 -17.42 -5.09 18.34
N SER A 32 -18.34 -5.73 19.06
CA SER A 32 -19.74 -5.30 19.17
C SER A 32 -19.88 -3.86 19.66
N ASN A 33 -19.04 -3.45 20.61
CA ASN A 33 -19.02 -2.10 21.16
C ASN A 33 -18.60 -1.02 20.17
N LEU A 34 -18.01 -1.37 19.01
CA LEU A 34 -17.61 -0.40 17.99
C LEU A 34 -18.69 -0.15 16.93
N PHE A 35 -19.72 -0.99 16.83
CA PHE A 35 -20.80 -0.80 15.86
C PHE A 35 -21.52 0.56 16.02
N PRO A 36 -21.84 1.04 17.25
CA PRO A 36 -22.54 2.31 17.42
C PRO A 36 -21.71 3.54 17.00
N VAL A 37 -20.39 3.43 16.97
CA VAL A 37 -19.49 4.54 16.61
C VAL A 37 -19.14 4.59 15.13
N VAL A 38 -19.48 3.56 14.34
CA VAL A 38 -19.31 3.62 12.88
C VAL A 38 -20.41 4.50 12.28
N LYS A 39 -20.01 5.62 11.68
CA LYS A 39 -20.92 6.55 11.00
C LYS A 39 -21.14 6.15 9.55
N GLU A 40 -20.04 5.89 8.85
CA GLU A 40 -20.07 5.53 7.44
C GLU A 40 -19.27 4.26 7.23
N PHE A 41 -19.81 3.40 6.38
CA PHE A 41 -19.14 2.22 5.89
C PHE A 41 -19.62 2.01 4.46
N ASP A 42 -18.69 2.09 3.52
CA ASP A 42 -18.94 2.06 2.10
C ASP A 42 -17.92 1.21 1.38
N ILE A 43 -18.40 0.43 0.41
CA ILE A 43 -17.54 -0.20 -0.57
C ILE A 43 -17.52 0.72 -1.79
N MET A 44 -16.36 1.32 -2.03
CA MET A 44 -16.14 2.28 -3.10
C MET A 44 -16.15 1.57 -4.46
N GLU A 45 -16.48 2.29 -5.53
CA GLU A 45 -16.36 1.73 -6.88
C GLU A 45 -14.91 1.35 -7.20
N PHE A 46 -14.75 0.24 -7.91
CA PHE A 46 -13.46 -0.26 -8.36
C PHE A 46 -12.62 0.83 -9.04
N ASP A 47 -11.42 1.05 -8.50
CA ASP A 47 -10.44 1.97 -9.07
C ASP A 47 -9.26 1.21 -9.67
N PRO A 48 -9.19 1.11 -11.01
CA PRO A 48 -8.13 0.39 -11.69
C PRO A 48 -6.71 0.95 -11.50
N LEU A 49 -6.56 2.11 -10.85
CA LEU A 49 -5.24 2.64 -10.48
C LEU A 49 -4.75 2.17 -9.11
N VAL A 50 -5.69 1.82 -8.24
CA VAL A 50 -5.41 1.47 -6.84
C VAL A 50 -5.34 -0.05 -6.69
N SER A 51 -6.17 -0.78 -7.44
CA SER A 51 -6.17 -2.23 -7.48
C SER A 51 -6.50 -2.75 -8.87
N ASP A 52 -6.11 -4.00 -9.12
CA ASP A 52 -6.46 -4.80 -10.28
C ASP A 52 -7.82 -5.49 -10.16
N VAL A 53 -8.23 -5.88 -8.93
CA VAL A 53 -9.50 -6.59 -8.70
C VAL A 53 -10.30 -6.12 -7.47
N HIS A 54 -9.69 -5.43 -6.51
CA HIS A 54 -10.34 -5.05 -5.25
C HIS A 54 -10.93 -3.64 -5.25
N CYS A 55 -12.06 -3.49 -4.58
CA CYS A 55 -12.72 -2.24 -4.25
C CYS A 55 -12.21 -1.74 -2.89
N GLN A 56 -12.05 -0.42 -2.75
CA GLN A 56 -11.63 0.17 -1.50
C GLN A 56 -12.77 0.14 -0.46
N LEU A 57 -12.46 -0.25 0.77
CA LEU A 57 -13.33 -0.07 1.93
C LEU A 57 -13.14 1.35 2.50
N HIS A 58 -14.23 2.09 2.61
CA HIS A 58 -14.28 3.40 3.25
C HIS A 58 -15.03 3.30 4.57
N VAL A 59 -14.40 3.73 5.66
CA VAL A 59 -14.95 3.62 7.01
C VAL A 59 -14.75 4.93 7.74
N VAL A 60 -15.82 5.48 8.30
CA VAL A 60 -15.78 6.65 9.19
C VAL A 60 -16.24 6.22 10.56
N ILE A 61 -15.37 6.38 11.55
CA ILE A 61 -15.64 6.07 12.94
C ILE A 61 -15.70 7.38 13.71
N GLN A 62 -16.85 7.66 14.32
CA GLN A 62 -17.01 8.75 15.28
C GLN A 62 -16.64 8.22 16.66
N ALA A 63 -15.36 8.29 16.99
CA ALA A 63 -14.96 8.17 18.38
C ALA A 63 -15.46 9.42 19.13
N PRO A 64 -16.05 9.28 20.32
CA PRO A 64 -16.16 10.43 21.21
C PRO A 64 -14.73 10.96 21.40
N VAL A 65 -14.49 12.19 20.96
CA VAL A 65 -13.33 12.93 21.41
C VAL A 65 -13.49 12.97 22.91
N ILE A 66 -12.66 12.24 23.65
CA ILE A 66 -12.42 12.58 25.04
C ILE A 66 -11.75 13.95 24.94
N LEU A 67 -12.58 14.99 24.98
CA LEU A 67 -12.15 16.37 25.03
C LEU A 67 -11.42 16.51 26.35
N TYR A 68 -10.09 16.33 26.33
CA TYR A 68 -9.28 17.18 27.18
C TYR A 68 -9.58 18.59 26.71
N ASN A 69 -10.09 19.43 27.61
CA ASN A 69 -10.48 20.80 27.32
C ASN A 69 -9.28 21.56 26.73
N SER A 70 -9.22 21.65 25.41
CA SER A 70 -8.36 22.57 24.68
C SER A 70 -9.20 23.10 23.53
N ASN A 71 -9.61 24.36 23.68
CA ASN A 71 -10.34 25.15 22.69
C ASN A 71 -9.45 25.36 21.46
N ASP A 72 -9.43 24.43 20.52
CA ASP A 72 -8.91 24.71 19.19
C ASP A 72 -9.80 24.08 18.11
N GLU A 73 -10.10 24.92 17.12
CA GLU A 73 -11.03 24.69 16.03
C GLU A 73 -10.61 23.48 15.17
N LEU A 74 -11.41 22.41 15.22
CA LEU A 74 -11.29 21.23 14.38
C LEU A 74 -11.74 21.53 12.94
N SER A 75 -10.88 22.19 12.16
CA SER A 75 -11.08 22.30 10.72
C SER A 75 -9.77 22.29 9.92
N GLN A 76 -8.99 21.22 10.00
CA GLN A 76 -8.12 20.85 8.88
C GLN A 76 -7.72 19.38 8.97
N PHE A 77 -8.27 18.55 8.08
CA PHE A 77 -7.66 17.27 7.71
C PHE A 77 -6.24 17.56 7.18
N CYS A 78 -5.24 17.43 8.05
CA CYS A 78 -3.82 17.46 7.66
C CYS A 78 -3.14 16.21 8.22
N SER A 79 -2.44 15.51 7.35
CA SER A 79 -1.57 14.39 7.67
C SER A 79 -0.36 14.87 8.50
N GLU A 80 -0.55 15.15 9.77
CA GLU A 80 0.51 15.66 10.64
C GLU A 80 1.24 14.46 11.27
N LYS A 81 2.42 14.04 10.81
CA LYS A 81 3.75 14.69 10.91
C LYS A 81 4.15 15.10 12.34
N TYR A 82 3.83 14.26 13.32
CA TYR A 82 4.34 14.42 14.68
C TYR A 82 5.39 13.37 15.06
N VAL A 83 6.32 13.79 15.91
CA VAL A 83 7.14 12.88 16.71
C VAL A 83 6.18 12.15 17.65
N LYS A 84 5.90 10.88 17.36
CA LYS A 84 4.90 10.10 18.10
C LYS A 84 5.45 9.75 19.49
N TRP A 85 4.64 10.02 20.52
CA TRP A 85 4.92 9.55 21.88
C TRP A 85 5.16 8.04 21.89
N ARG A 86 6.24 7.60 22.55
CA ARG A 86 6.61 6.19 22.71
C ARG A 86 6.60 5.87 24.19
N LYS A 87 5.70 4.98 24.61
CA LYS A 87 5.52 4.63 26.03
C LYS A 87 6.80 4.05 26.64
N GLU A 88 7.61 3.38 25.82
CA GLU A 88 8.88 2.77 26.19
C GLU A 88 9.94 3.82 26.57
N LYS A 89 9.79 5.06 26.09
CA LYS A 89 10.69 6.18 26.41
C LYS A 89 10.14 7.09 27.50
N CYS A 90 9.09 6.67 28.23
CA CYS A 90 8.50 7.46 29.30
C CYS A 90 9.50 7.75 30.42
N SER A 91 10.27 6.75 30.85
CA SER A 91 11.33 6.92 31.85
C SER A 91 12.40 7.90 31.36
N GLU A 92 12.90 7.71 30.14
CA GLU A 92 13.89 8.60 29.52
C GLU A 92 13.37 10.05 29.38
N PHE A 93 12.07 10.23 29.08
CA PHE A 93 11.44 11.55 29.05
C PHE A 93 11.45 12.18 30.44
N LEU A 94 11.02 11.44 31.47
CA LEU A 94 11.01 11.92 32.86
C LEU A 94 12.44 12.18 33.37
N ASP A 95 13.40 11.35 32.99
CA ASP A 95 14.80 11.56 33.30
C ASP A 95 15.31 12.82 32.61
N ASN A 96 14.93 13.10 31.37
CA ASN A 96 15.27 14.35 30.68
C ASN A 96 14.55 15.57 31.26
N VAL A 97 13.34 15.42 31.80
CA VAL A 97 12.65 16.47 32.57
C VAL A 97 13.44 16.77 33.84
N LYS A 98 13.97 15.75 34.53
CA LYS A 98 14.69 15.87 35.80
C LYS A 98 16.16 16.25 35.64
N SER A 99 16.84 15.76 34.60
CA SER A 99 18.29 15.88 34.41
C SER A 99 18.71 17.28 33.95
N ASP A 100 17.77 18.05 33.39
CA ASP A 100 18.00 19.46 32.99
C ASP A 100 17.63 20.44 34.13
N HIS A 101 17.19 19.93 35.29
CA HIS A 101 16.37 20.69 36.24
C HIS A 101 16.54 20.31 37.72
N ASP A 102 17.38 21.06 38.39
CA ASP A 102 16.87 21.75 39.57
C ASP A 102 16.52 23.21 39.18
N CYS A 103 17.40 23.91 38.45
CA CYS A 103 17.32 25.36 38.30
C CYS A 103 16.23 25.94 37.36
N GLN A 104 15.96 25.36 36.17
CA GLN A 104 15.05 26.00 35.19
C GLN A 104 13.54 25.83 35.53
N LEU A 105 13.18 24.85 36.36
CA LEU A 105 11.80 24.47 36.68
C LEU A 105 11.43 25.21 37.94
N GLU A 106 12.35 25.24 38.91
CA GLU A 106 12.30 26.15 40.04
C GLU A 106 12.17 27.61 39.59
N GLN A 107 12.92 28.05 38.57
CA GLN A 107 12.76 29.40 38.00
C GLN A 107 11.38 29.64 37.38
N LEU A 108 10.85 28.67 36.63
CA LEU A 108 9.50 28.76 36.06
C LEU A 108 8.41 28.78 37.13
N LEU A 109 8.55 27.98 38.18
CA LEU A 109 7.63 27.95 39.32
C LEU A 109 7.69 29.28 40.08
N LEU A 110 8.89 29.80 40.35
CA LEU A 110 9.07 31.09 41.02
C LEU A 110 8.53 32.26 40.19
N GLU A 111 8.63 32.20 38.85
CA GLU A 111 8.00 33.17 37.96
C GLU A 111 6.48 33.11 37.98
N LEU A 112 5.90 31.90 38.08
CA LEU A 112 4.45 31.71 38.24
C LEU A 112 3.96 32.25 39.59
N ASP A 113 4.67 31.95 40.68
CA ASP A 113 4.34 32.43 42.03
C ASP A 113 4.43 33.97 42.09
N ASN A 114 5.44 34.56 41.46
CA ASN A 114 5.58 36.02 41.39
C ASN A 114 4.44 36.70 40.61
N LEU A 115 3.89 36.03 39.59
CA LEU A 115 2.75 36.54 38.83
C LEU A 115 1.45 36.45 39.62
N GLU A 116 1.30 35.45 40.48
CA GLU A 116 0.13 35.30 41.36
C GLU A 116 -0.01 36.45 42.36
N VAL A 117 1.12 36.99 42.84
CA VAL A 117 1.16 38.07 43.84
C VAL A 117 1.02 39.47 43.23
N GLN A 118 1.22 39.63 41.91
CA GLN A 118 1.18 40.93 41.25
C GLN A 118 -0.25 41.41 40.96
N GLN A 119 -0.56 42.66 41.35
CA GLN A 119 -1.80 43.32 40.91
C GLN A 119 -1.66 43.87 39.49
N GLY A 120 -2.42 43.28 38.56
CA GLY A 120 -2.52 43.76 37.17
C GLY A 120 -1.57 43.07 36.20
N ILE A 121 -1.70 41.74 36.05
CA ILE A 121 -0.92 40.93 35.12
C ILE A 121 -1.18 41.38 33.68
N HIS A 122 -0.12 41.74 32.96
CA HIS A 122 -0.23 42.12 31.55
C HIS A 122 -0.17 40.87 30.64
N GLN A 123 -0.96 40.83 29.57
CA GLN A 123 -1.01 39.71 28.62
C GLN A 123 0.38 39.28 28.09
N ASN A 124 1.28 40.26 27.94
CA ASN A 124 2.65 40.02 27.47
C ASN A 124 3.48 39.17 28.46
N GLU A 125 3.22 39.28 29.76
CA GLU A 125 3.93 38.50 30.79
C GLU A 125 3.43 37.06 30.79
N MET A 126 2.11 36.86 30.66
CA MET A 126 1.52 35.54 30.46
C MET A 126 2.05 34.84 29.20
N ASN A 127 2.13 35.57 28.08
CA ASN A 127 2.65 35.01 26.84
C ASN A 127 4.11 34.55 26.98
N LYS A 128 4.96 35.32 27.69
CA LYS A 128 6.35 34.96 27.94
C LYS A 128 6.49 33.67 28.75
N VAL A 129 5.66 33.51 29.79
CA VAL A 129 5.67 32.30 30.63
C VAL A 129 5.21 31.08 29.84
N VAL A 130 4.11 31.22 29.09
CA VAL A 130 3.59 30.16 28.22
C VAL A 130 4.62 29.76 27.17
N GLU A 131 5.31 30.74 26.56
CA GLU A 131 6.38 30.48 25.59
C GLU A 131 7.55 29.74 26.24
N ARG A 132 7.97 30.10 27.45
CA ARG A 132 9.03 29.37 28.18
C ARG A 132 8.62 27.94 28.53
N ILE A 133 7.40 27.72 29.01
CA ILE A 133 6.87 26.37 29.27
C ILE A 133 6.86 25.54 27.98
N SER A 134 6.39 26.12 26.89
CA SER A 134 6.34 25.45 25.59
C SER A 134 7.74 25.09 25.09
N ASN A 135 8.68 26.03 25.13
CA ASN A 135 10.07 25.81 24.73
C ASN A 135 10.76 24.76 25.61
N PHE A 136 10.49 24.78 26.91
CA PHE A 136 10.99 23.78 27.84
C PHE A 136 10.54 22.36 27.41
N PHE A 137 9.24 22.11 27.32
CA PHE A 137 8.74 20.78 26.95
C PHE A 137 9.15 20.37 25.52
N GLN A 138 9.24 21.31 24.58
CA GLN A 138 9.75 21.04 23.24
C GLN A 138 11.21 20.60 23.26
N SER A 139 12.05 21.21 24.10
CA SER A 139 13.46 20.85 24.22
C SER A 139 13.64 19.44 24.80
N VAL A 140 12.90 19.10 25.85
CA VAL A 140 12.89 17.78 26.49
C VAL A 140 12.38 16.71 25.51
N ALA A 141 11.28 17.01 24.81
CA ALA A 141 10.75 16.11 23.79
C ALA A 141 11.75 15.89 22.65
N THR A 142 12.45 16.95 22.23
CA THR A 142 13.48 16.85 21.18
C THR A 142 14.68 16.03 21.62
N LYS A 143 15.13 16.16 22.88
CA LYS A 143 16.19 15.33 23.47
C LYS A 143 15.77 13.86 23.51
N THR A 144 14.56 13.58 23.99
CA THR A 144 14.06 12.21 24.20
C THR A 144 13.72 11.48 22.90
N PHE A 145 13.05 12.17 21.97
CA PHE A 145 12.47 11.56 20.78
C PHE A 145 13.16 11.96 19.47
N GLY A 146 14.12 12.88 19.55
CA GLY A 146 14.87 13.40 18.42
C GLY A 146 14.20 14.58 17.71
N LYS A 147 14.97 15.26 16.84
CA LYS A 147 14.45 16.36 15.99
C LYS A 147 13.57 15.80 14.88
N TYR A 148 12.48 16.51 14.60
CA TYR A 148 11.70 16.30 13.39
C TYR A 148 12.60 16.41 12.14
N LYS A 149 12.54 15.40 11.26
CA LYS A 149 13.18 15.47 9.94
C LYS A 149 12.10 15.80 8.90
N PRO A 150 12.19 16.95 8.21
CA PRO A 150 11.26 17.25 7.13
C PRO A 150 11.39 16.18 6.05
N PHE A 151 10.26 15.56 5.70
CA PHE A 151 10.24 14.63 4.59
C PHE A 151 10.54 15.41 3.30
N LYS A 152 11.59 15.01 2.56
CA LYS A 152 11.78 15.46 1.19
C LYS A 152 10.62 14.92 0.35
N ASN A 153 9.91 15.79 -0.37
CA ASN A 153 8.84 15.37 -1.30
C ASN A 153 9.41 14.35 -2.30
N ARG A 154 9.16 13.06 -2.05
CA ARG A 154 9.56 12.00 -2.97
C ARG A 154 8.56 12.01 -4.13
N LYS A 155 9.06 12.17 -5.36
CA LYS A 155 8.24 12.00 -6.56
C LYS A 155 7.57 10.62 -6.54
N PRO A 156 6.35 10.47 -7.08
CA PRO A 156 5.67 9.18 -7.16
C PRO A 156 6.56 8.13 -7.82
N LYS A 157 6.62 6.91 -7.25
CA LYS A 157 7.49 5.82 -7.75
C LYS A 157 7.24 5.45 -9.23
N SER A 158 6.04 5.70 -9.74
CA SER A 158 5.68 5.44 -11.15
C SER A 158 6.44 6.30 -12.14
N ASP A 159 6.74 7.55 -11.76
CA ASP A 159 7.26 8.57 -12.68
C ASP A 159 8.78 8.43 -12.87
N ASN A 160 9.41 7.56 -12.06
CA ASN A 160 10.82 7.22 -12.16
C ASN A 160 11.05 5.94 -12.98
N LYS A 161 10.00 5.31 -13.49
CA LYS A 161 10.17 4.13 -14.34
C LYS A 161 10.71 4.58 -15.71
N PRO A 162 11.72 3.88 -16.26
CA PRO A 162 12.37 4.29 -17.50
C PRO A 162 11.45 4.23 -18.74
N TRP A 163 10.35 3.49 -18.65
CA TRP A 163 9.33 3.41 -19.70
C TRP A 163 8.19 4.43 -19.55
N PHE A 164 8.12 5.17 -18.43
CA PHE A 164 7.03 6.12 -18.20
C PHE A 164 7.32 7.45 -18.90
N ASN A 165 6.75 7.63 -20.08
CA ASN A 165 7.00 8.79 -20.95
C ASN A 165 5.95 9.91 -20.76
N LYS A 166 6.10 11.01 -21.51
CA LYS A 166 5.16 12.15 -21.49
C LYS A 166 3.73 11.74 -21.84
N GLN A 167 3.54 10.78 -22.76
CA GLN A 167 2.21 10.29 -23.14
C GLN A 167 1.53 9.55 -21.98
N CYS A 168 2.27 8.74 -21.21
CA CYS A 168 1.80 8.12 -19.98
C CYS A 168 1.39 9.18 -18.94
N PHE A 169 2.17 10.25 -18.79
CA PHE A 169 1.85 11.35 -17.89
C PHE A 169 0.57 12.09 -18.31
N ASP A 170 0.45 12.44 -19.59
CA ASP A 170 -0.69 13.18 -20.11
C ASP A 170 -1.99 12.37 -20.03
N SER A 171 -1.93 11.07 -20.36
CA SER A 171 -3.07 10.16 -20.22
C SER A 171 -3.46 9.94 -18.75
N ARG A 172 -2.49 9.83 -17.84
CA ARG A 172 -2.75 9.84 -16.37
C ARG A 172 -3.47 11.12 -15.94
N LYS A 173 -2.99 12.28 -16.39
CA LYS A 173 -3.60 13.59 -16.07
C LYS A 173 -5.04 13.68 -16.59
N LYS A 174 -5.31 13.18 -17.80
CA LYS A 174 -6.67 13.10 -18.37
C LYS A 174 -7.58 12.21 -17.52
N PHE A 175 -7.10 11.03 -17.11
CA PHE A 175 -7.85 10.16 -16.21
C PHE A 175 -8.18 10.83 -14.87
N HIS A 176 -7.20 11.44 -14.19
CA HIS A 176 -7.45 12.11 -12.91
C HIS A 176 -8.44 13.27 -13.03
N LYS A 177 -8.39 14.03 -14.13
CA LYS A 177 -9.41 15.05 -14.42
C LYS A 177 -10.80 14.44 -14.59
N ALA A 178 -10.93 13.35 -15.34
CA ALA A 178 -12.21 12.66 -15.53
C ALA A 178 -12.74 12.05 -14.23
N ARG A 179 -11.87 11.47 -13.40
CA ARG A 179 -12.20 10.96 -12.06
C ARG A 179 -12.68 12.09 -11.15
N LYS A 180 -11.99 13.22 -11.12
CA LYS A 180 -12.39 14.40 -10.34
C LYS A 180 -13.78 14.88 -10.77
N ARG A 181 -14.06 14.95 -12.07
CA ARG A 181 -15.41 15.28 -12.59
C ARG A 181 -16.48 14.30 -12.12
N TYR A 182 -16.24 12.99 -12.22
CA TYR A 182 -17.18 11.97 -11.74
C TYR A 182 -17.41 12.05 -10.23
N SER A 183 -16.36 12.33 -9.46
CA SER A 183 -16.46 12.50 -8.01
C SER A 183 -17.35 13.68 -7.61
N PHE A 184 -17.34 14.77 -8.39
CA PHE A 184 -18.22 15.93 -8.14
C PHE A 184 -19.66 15.69 -8.62
N ILE A 185 -19.83 15.08 -9.80
CA ILE A 185 -21.14 14.86 -10.41
C ILE A 185 -21.23 13.40 -10.84
N LYS A 186 -21.88 12.59 -9.99
CA LYS A 186 -22.09 11.17 -10.22
C LYS A 186 -23.24 10.95 -11.21
N ASN A 187 -22.92 10.83 -12.49
CA ASN A 187 -23.88 10.49 -13.55
C ASN A 187 -23.28 9.49 -14.55
N ALA A 188 -24.14 8.92 -15.40
CA ALA A 188 -23.76 7.88 -16.36
C ALA A 188 -22.70 8.35 -17.36
N ASP A 189 -22.80 9.59 -17.84
CA ASP A 189 -21.87 10.15 -18.83
C ASP A 189 -20.48 10.39 -18.26
N ASN A 190 -20.40 10.99 -17.06
CA ASN A 190 -19.14 11.18 -16.35
C ASN A 190 -18.49 9.84 -15.98
N ARG A 191 -19.30 8.85 -15.59
CA ARG A 191 -18.82 7.49 -15.34
C ARG A 191 -18.23 6.87 -16.60
N LYS A 192 -18.93 6.98 -17.73
CA LYS A 192 -18.48 6.50 -19.05
C LYS A 192 -17.19 7.20 -19.47
N HIS A 193 -17.11 8.52 -19.31
CA HIS A 193 -15.92 9.31 -19.63
C HIS A 193 -14.72 8.92 -18.77
N MET A 194 -14.91 8.74 -17.46
CA MET A 194 -13.87 8.25 -16.55
C MET A 194 -13.38 6.85 -16.94
N LYS A 195 -14.30 5.91 -17.22
CA LYS A 195 -13.97 4.55 -17.68
C LYS A 195 -13.17 4.57 -18.98
N ASN A 196 -13.56 5.40 -19.95
CA ASN A 196 -12.83 5.54 -21.21
C ASN A 196 -11.42 6.12 -21.00
N ALA A 197 -11.30 7.18 -20.20
CA ALA A 197 -10.00 7.77 -19.87
C ALA A 197 -9.08 6.77 -19.13
N SER A 198 -9.66 5.93 -18.26
CA SER A 198 -8.94 4.85 -17.58
C SER A 198 -8.41 3.80 -18.56
N LYS A 199 -9.26 3.32 -19.48
CA LYS A 199 -8.86 2.38 -20.53
C LYS A 199 -7.74 2.96 -21.39
N SER A 200 -7.88 4.20 -21.86
CA SER A 200 -6.84 4.87 -22.64
C SER A 200 -5.52 4.97 -21.88
N TYR A 201 -5.56 5.30 -20.59
CA TYR A 201 -4.36 5.34 -19.76
C TYR A 201 -3.70 3.96 -19.63
N LYS A 202 -4.47 2.89 -19.36
CA LYS A 202 -3.93 1.53 -19.28
C LYS A 202 -3.26 1.10 -20.60
N ILE A 203 -3.91 1.39 -21.73
CA ILE A 203 -3.36 1.10 -23.06
C ILE A 203 -2.03 1.82 -23.25
N GLU A 204 -1.96 3.11 -22.89
CA GLU A 204 -0.73 3.89 -23.05
C GLU A 204 0.42 3.36 -22.19
N ILE A 205 0.12 2.97 -20.95
CA ILE A 205 1.07 2.32 -20.04
C ILE A 205 1.59 1.01 -20.64
N SER A 206 0.69 0.15 -21.15
CA SER A 206 1.07 -1.14 -21.76
C SER A 206 1.97 -0.91 -22.97
N LYS A 207 1.56 -0.02 -23.89
CA LYS A 207 2.32 0.34 -25.09
C LYS A 207 3.72 0.84 -24.76
N ALA A 208 3.82 1.75 -23.79
CA ALA A 208 5.11 2.33 -23.41
C ALA A 208 6.03 1.28 -22.78
N ASN A 209 5.49 0.40 -21.94
CA ASN A 209 6.24 -0.72 -21.36
C ASN A 209 6.68 -1.72 -22.43
N GLU A 210 5.79 -2.16 -23.32
CA GLU A 210 6.11 -3.09 -24.42
C GLU A 210 7.19 -2.52 -25.34
N LEU A 211 7.10 -1.24 -25.71
CA LEU A 211 8.10 -0.56 -26.53
C LEU A 211 9.46 -0.54 -25.83
N TYR A 212 9.48 -0.25 -24.53
CA TYR A 212 10.70 -0.27 -23.74
C TYR A 212 11.33 -1.66 -23.67
N GLN A 213 10.54 -2.70 -23.39
CA GLN A 213 11.01 -4.09 -23.36
C GLN A 213 11.55 -4.53 -24.73
N ARG A 214 10.86 -4.18 -25.81
CA ARG A 214 11.32 -4.46 -27.18
C ARG A 214 12.65 -3.77 -27.49
N ASN A 215 12.78 -2.50 -27.12
CA ASN A 215 14.02 -1.74 -27.31
C ASN A 215 15.19 -2.32 -26.52
N ILE A 216 14.95 -2.75 -25.28
CA ILE A 216 15.95 -3.48 -24.49
C ILE A 216 16.34 -4.78 -25.17
N GLY A 217 15.36 -5.59 -25.60
CA GLY A 217 15.61 -6.86 -26.27
C GLY A 217 16.47 -6.68 -27.53
N ASN A 218 16.19 -5.64 -28.32
CA ASN A 218 16.99 -5.30 -29.50
C ASN A 218 18.42 -4.89 -29.13
N LYS A 219 18.59 -4.02 -28.11
CA LYS A 219 19.92 -3.61 -27.64
C LYS A 219 20.73 -4.80 -27.12
N LEU A 220 20.11 -5.72 -26.37
CA LEU A 220 20.77 -6.93 -25.89
C LEU A 220 21.21 -7.84 -27.06
N ARG A 221 20.34 -8.04 -28.07
CA ARG A 221 20.68 -8.86 -29.25
C ARG A 221 21.85 -8.26 -30.04
N GLN A 222 21.87 -6.93 -30.21
CA GLN A 222 22.94 -6.22 -30.93
C GLN A 222 24.28 -6.24 -30.18
N THR A 223 24.25 -6.07 -28.86
CA THR A 223 25.46 -6.02 -28.02
C THR A 223 26.02 -7.39 -27.68
N LYS A 224 25.22 -8.47 -27.75
CA LYS A 224 25.62 -9.85 -27.42
C LYS A 224 26.92 -10.30 -28.10
N LYS A 225 27.12 -9.95 -29.38
CA LYS A 225 28.29 -10.39 -30.17
C LYS A 225 29.38 -9.34 -30.32
N SER A 226 29.05 -8.07 -30.10
CA SER A 226 29.94 -6.94 -30.40
C SER A 226 30.66 -6.38 -29.18
N ASP A 227 30.00 -6.36 -28.01
CA ASP A 227 30.54 -5.72 -26.80
C ASP A 227 29.93 -6.35 -25.54
N SER A 228 30.66 -7.32 -24.98
CA SER A 228 30.25 -8.06 -23.79
C SER A 228 30.08 -7.15 -22.57
N LYS A 229 30.91 -6.11 -22.43
CA LYS A 229 30.84 -5.15 -21.31
C LYS A 229 29.57 -4.32 -21.40
N LYS A 230 29.22 -3.79 -22.58
CA LYS A 230 27.95 -3.08 -22.78
C LYS A 230 26.73 -3.97 -22.58
N PHE A 231 26.79 -5.22 -23.03
CA PHE A 231 25.72 -6.19 -22.80
C PHE A 231 25.42 -6.36 -21.30
N TRP A 232 26.46 -6.64 -20.50
CA TRP A 232 26.31 -6.80 -19.05
C TRP A 232 25.87 -5.52 -18.35
N ASN A 233 26.35 -4.34 -18.79
CA ASN A 233 25.88 -3.07 -18.25
C ASN A 233 24.38 -2.86 -18.48
N ILE A 234 23.87 -3.19 -19.67
CA ILE A 234 22.43 -3.10 -19.98
C ILE A 234 21.66 -4.07 -19.08
N LEU A 235 22.11 -5.33 -18.99
CA LEU A 235 21.47 -6.35 -18.16
C LEU A 235 21.40 -5.94 -16.67
N ASN A 236 22.54 -5.46 -16.13
CA ASN A 236 22.65 -5.02 -14.75
C ASN A 236 21.83 -3.76 -14.48
N SER A 237 21.67 -2.86 -15.46
CA SER A 237 20.83 -1.65 -15.33
C SER A 237 19.33 -1.98 -15.20
N ILE A 238 18.90 -3.13 -15.73
CA ILE A 238 17.52 -3.60 -15.66
C ILE A 238 17.28 -4.33 -14.33
N GLY A 239 18.24 -5.17 -13.91
CA GLY A 239 18.17 -5.94 -12.67
C GLY A 239 18.39 -5.11 -11.39
N SER A 240 19.13 -4.00 -11.45
CA SER A 240 19.51 -3.20 -10.28
C SER A 240 18.36 -2.43 -9.61
N ASN A 241 17.17 -2.40 -10.22
CA ASN A 241 15.96 -1.86 -9.61
C ASN A 241 15.20 -2.88 -8.74
N LYS A 242 15.51 -4.17 -8.82
CA LYS A 242 15.27 -5.04 -7.67
C LYS A 242 16.23 -4.50 -6.62
N LYS A 243 15.70 -4.02 -5.49
CA LYS A 243 16.53 -3.70 -4.33
C LYS A 243 17.60 -4.79 -4.27
N LYS A 244 18.87 -4.42 -4.14
CA LYS A 244 19.78 -5.23 -3.33
C LYS A 244 19.14 -5.27 -1.93
N GLY A 245 18.02 -5.98 -1.79
CA GLY A 245 17.76 -6.70 -0.59
C GLY A 245 19.05 -7.48 -0.41
N VAL A 246 19.63 -7.34 0.77
CA VAL A 246 20.47 -8.38 1.30
C VAL A 246 19.70 -9.66 0.99
N ASP A 247 20.05 -10.35 -0.10
CA ASP A 247 19.68 -11.73 -0.24
C ASP A 247 20.22 -12.29 1.09
N PRO A 248 19.35 -12.80 1.99
CA PRO A 248 19.87 -13.40 3.19
C PRO A 248 20.92 -14.36 2.69
N GLU A 249 22.15 -14.18 3.17
CA GLU A 249 23.28 -15.04 2.84
C GLU A 249 22.93 -16.39 3.45
N ILE A 250 22.07 -17.14 2.75
CA ILE A 250 21.66 -18.47 3.14
C ILE A 250 22.95 -19.26 2.97
N SER A 251 23.55 -19.59 4.11
CA SER A 251 24.77 -20.36 4.12
C SER A 251 24.50 -21.71 3.45
N ILE A 252 25.53 -22.28 2.83
CA ILE A 252 25.42 -23.58 2.15
C ILE A 252 24.94 -24.65 3.15
N GLU A 253 25.29 -24.49 4.42
CA GLU A 253 24.88 -25.34 5.53
C GLU A 253 23.38 -25.21 5.81
N ALA A 254 22.83 -23.99 5.85
CA ALA A 254 21.39 -23.78 6.01
C ALA A 254 20.58 -24.36 4.82
N LEU A 255 21.14 -24.28 3.60
CA LEU A 255 20.53 -24.90 2.43
C LEU A 255 20.59 -26.44 2.51
N TYR A 256 21.75 -26.98 2.93
CA TYR A 256 21.96 -28.41 3.10
C TYR A 256 21.05 -28.99 4.18
N ASP A 257 20.94 -28.35 5.34
CA ASP A 257 20.09 -28.81 6.44
C ASP A 257 18.61 -28.78 6.05
N TYR A 258 18.16 -27.76 5.31
CA TYR A 258 16.79 -27.72 4.78
C TYR A 258 16.48 -28.92 3.87
N PHE A 259 17.36 -29.24 2.92
CA PHE A 259 17.16 -30.39 2.04
C PHE A 259 17.38 -31.73 2.77
N LYS A 260 18.21 -31.75 3.80
CA LYS A 260 18.41 -32.92 4.65
C LYS A 260 17.15 -33.23 5.46
N ASP A 261 16.52 -32.21 6.05
CA ASP A 261 15.26 -32.37 6.78
C ASP A 261 14.09 -32.70 5.85
N MET A 262 14.00 -32.10 4.66
CA MET A 262 12.98 -32.51 3.67
C MET A 262 13.07 -33.98 3.26
N ASN A 263 14.27 -34.57 3.32
CA ASN A 263 14.49 -35.98 3.00
C ASN A 263 14.45 -36.89 4.24
N ARG A 264 14.25 -36.33 5.44
CA ARG A 264 13.91 -37.13 6.61
C ARG A 264 12.41 -37.40 6.56
N CYS A 265 12.04 -38.50 5.91
CA CYS A 265 10.78 -39.14 6.24
C CYS A 265 10.84 -39.53 7.71
N ASP A 266 10.04 -38.89 8.56
CA ASP A 266 9.83 -39.35 9.93
C ASP A 266 9.24 -40.76 9.85
N SER A 267 10.08 -41.75 10.13
CA SER A 267 9.71 -43.17 10.15
C SER A 267 8.70 -43.54 11.24
N ASN A 268 8.19 -42.55 11.98
CA ASN A 268 7.24 -42.72 13.09
C ASN A 268 6.04 -41.76 13.03
N THR A 269 5.82 -41.06 11.92
CA THR A 269 4.53 -40.41 11.68
C THR A 269 3.78 -41.32 10.73
N GLU A 270 2.69 -41.93 11.19
CA GLU A 270 1.63 -42.45 10.30
C GLU A 270 1.05 -41.23 9.54
N GLU A 271 1.80 -40.70 8.57
CA GLU A 271 1.16 -40.01 7.47
C GLU A 271 0.25 -41.05 6.82
N PRO A 272 -1.01 -40.70 6.50
CA PRO A 272 -1.82 -41.60 5.71
C PRO A 272 -1.02 -41.89 4.46
N GLU A 273 -0.66 -43.15 4.22
CA GLU A 273 -0.36 -43.58 2.87
C GLU A 273 -1.54 -43.11 2.03
N VAL A 274 -1.35 -41.99 1.34
CA VAL A 274 -2.12 -41.73 0.15
C VAL A 274 -1.55 -42.75 -0.82
N ASN A 275 -2.04 -43.98 -0.66
CA ASN A 275 -2.03 -44.97 -1.69
C ASN A 275 -2.82 -44.29 -2.81
N PHE A 276 -2.10 -43.58 -3.67
CA PHE A 276 -2.60 -43.26 -4.99
C PHE A 276 -2.81 -44.64 -5.60
N ASP A 277 -4.00 -45.18 -5.38
CA ASP A 277 -4.45 -46.37 -6.04
C ASP A 277 -4.51 -45.99 -7.52
N VAL A 278 -3.39 -46.20 -8.20
CA VAL A 278 -3.23 -45.95 -9.63
C VAL A 278 -4.25 -46.79 -10.41
N HIS A 279 -4.82 -47.83 -9.79
CA HIS A 279 -5.91 -48.62 -10.34
C HIS A 279 -7.31 -48.04 -10.11
N ASN A 280 -7.45 -46.91 -9.40
CA ASN A 280 -8.71 -46.17 -9.21
C ASN A 280 -8.78 -44.83 -9.95
N LEU A 281 -7.74 -44.48 -10.72
CA LEU A 281 -7.93 -43.57 -11.84
C LEU A 281 -8.74 -44.34 -12.87
N SER A 282 -9.92 -43.85 -13.28
CA SER A 282 -10.67 -44.54 -14.33
C SER A 282 -9.74 -44.74 -15.52
N ASP A 283 -9.75 -45.95 -16.10
CA ASP A 283 -8.92 -46.26 -17.27
C ASP A 283 -9.11 -45.21 -18.38
N GLU A 284 -10.27 -44.55 -18.43
CA GLU A 284 -10.54 -43.38 -19.27
C GLU A 284 -9.62 -42.19 -19.00
N LEU A 285 -9.38 -41.81 -17.75
CA LEU A 285 -8.56 -40.64 -17.42
C LEU A 285 -7.07 -40.90 -17.66
N TYR A 286 -6.60 -42.12 -17.38
CA TYR A 286 -5.22 -42.52 -17.64
C TYR A 286 -4.94 -42.58 -19.15
N ASN A 287 -5.87 -43.13 -19.93
CA ASN A 287 -5.78 -43.16 -21.39
C ASN A 287 -5.96 -41.77 -22.02
N LEU A 288 -6.73 -40.88 -21.40
CA LEU A 288 -6.86 -39.48 -21.86
C LEU A 288 -5.56 -38.69 -21.66
N LEU A 289 -4.88 -38.86 -20.52
CA LEU A 289 -3.66 -38.12 -20.20
C LEU A 289 -2.41 -38.66 -20.91
N ASN A 290 -2.34 -39.98 -21.12
CA ASN A 290 -1.21 -40.65 -21.77
C ASN A 290 -1.47 -41.00 -23.25
N GLY A 291 -2.65 -40.66 -23.76
CA GLY A 291 -3.02 -40.88 -25.16
C GLY A 291 -2.23 -39.99 -26.12
N THR A 292 -2.07 -40.45 -27.35
CA THR A 292 -1.50 -39.63 -28.42
C THR A 292 -2.44 -38.48 -28.76
N VAL A 293 -1.95 -37.25 -28.69
CA VAL A 293 -2.68 -36.04 -29.09
C VAL A 293 -3.13 -36.18 -30.54
N THR A 294 -4.44 -36.12 -30.77
CA THR A 294 -5.03 -36.29 -32.10
C THR A 294 -5.22 -34.96 -32.82
N GLU A 295 -5.26 -35.00 -34.16
CA GLU A 295 -5.50 -33.82 -34.98
C GLU A 295 -6.84 -33.15 -34.64
N ASP A 296 -7.87 -33.93 -34.33
CA ASP A 296 -9.19 -33.43 -33.92
C ASP A 296 -9.15 -32.65 -32.60
N GLU A 297 -8.34 -33.10 -31.64
CA GLU A 297 -8.11 -32.40 -30.37
C GLU A 297 -7.44 -31.04 -30.58
N ILE A 298 -6.46 -30.99 -31.48
CA ILE A 298 -5.78 -29.76 -31.88
C ILE A 298 -6.77 -28.84 -32.59
N LEU A 299 -7.56 -29.34 -33.53
CA LEU A 299 -8.56 -28.55 -34.26
C LEU A 299 -9.65 -28.01 -33.33
N LYS A 300 -10.12 -28.80 -32.36
CA LYS A 300 -11.08 -28.38 -31.35
C LYS A 300 -10.50 -27.29 -30.45
N SER A 301 -9.24 -27.45 -30.03
CA SER A 301 -8.52 -26.43 -29.26
C SER A 301 -8.31 -25.14 -30.04
N VAL A 302 -7.95 -25.24 -31.33
CA VAL A 302 -7.80 -24.10 -32.25
C VAL A 302 -9.13 -23.39 -32.49
N LYS A 303 -10.24 -24.11 -32.63
CA LYS A 303 -11.59 -23.51 -32.73
C LYS A 303 -12.00 -22.77 -31.45
N ASN A 304 -11.56 -23.25 -30.30
CA ASN A 304 -11.83 -22.63 -29.00
C ASN A 304 -10.94 -21.40 -28.70
N LEU A 305 -9.81 -21.26 -29.41
CA LEU A 305 -9.05 -20.03 -29.40
C LEU A 305 -9.83 -18.95 -30.14
N LYS A 306 -10.51 -18.07 -29.38
CA LYS A 306 -11.18 -16.87 -29.92
C LYS A 306 -10.24 -16.16 -30.88
N THR A 307 -10.66 -16.06 -32.14
CA THR A 307 -9.93 -15.43 -33.23
C THR A 307 -9.62 -13.98 -32.85
N ILE A 308 -8.37 -13.70 -32.48
CA ILE A 308 -7.85 -12.34 -32.54
C ILE A 308 -7.79 -12.02 -34.03
N LYS A 309 -8.82 -11.32 -34.53
CA LYS A 309 -8.86 -10.85 -35.91
C LYS A 309 -7.55 -10.13 -36.21
N LEU A 310 -6.73 -10.73 -37.09
CA LEU A 310 -5.67 -10.04 -37.80
C LEU A 310 -6.36 -8.94 -38.61
N VAL A 311 -6.16 -7.70 -38.21
CA VAL A 311 -6.52 -6.55 -39.02
C VAL A 311 -5.47 -6.48 -40.12
N ASP A 312 -5.86 -6.82 -41.34
CA ASP A 312 -5.10 -6.55 -42.56
C ASP A 312 -4.77 -5.06 -42.61
N VAL A 313 -3.49 -4.73 -42.50
CA VAL A 313 -2.96 -3.42 -42.85
C VAL A 313 -2.40 -3.53 -44.27
N THR A 314 -3.32 -3.45 -45.24
CA THR A 314 -2.99 -3.05 -46.61
C THR A 314 -4.02 -2.01 -47.06
N LYS A 315 -3.64 -0.75 -46.88
CA LYS A 315 -3.80 0.37 -47.82
C LYS A 315 -3.14 1.61 -47.21
#